data_AF-A0A966UP72-F1
#
_entry.id   AF-A0A966UP72-F1
#
_cell.length_a   1.000
_cell.length_b   1.000
_cell.length_c   1.000
_cell.angle_alpha   90.00
_cell.angle_beta   90.00
_cell.angle_gamma   90.00
#
_symmetry.space_group_name_H-M   'P 1'
#
loop_
_entity.id
_entity.type
_entity.pdbx_description
1 polymer ?
#
loop_
_entity_poly.entity_id
_entity_poly.type
_entity_poly.pdbx_seq_one_letter_code
_entity_poly.pdbx_strand_id
1 'polypeptide(L)'
;MWWVYAIQSIKKRNCPRTGKPLPGIIYVGCTKDLYRRLRQHNGEIVGGARFTTDYRPWMPRAAYGPYNDRSTAQQAEEFLKKRKGEERVYWCKEDSPLCKGDGIKHEWVKLGGKEK
;
A
#
# COMPACT_ATOMS: atom_id res chain seq x y z
N MET A 1 3.12 7.20 15.79
CA MET A 1 3.35 5.83 15.26
C MET A 1 3.35 5.87 13.75
N TRP A 2 4.13 5.01 13.10
CA TRP A 2 4.23 4.88 11.65
C TRP A 2 3.53 3.62 11.16
N TRP A 3 3.04 3.67 9.94
CA TRP A 3 2.37 2.58 9.24
C TRP A 3 3.04 2.39 7.88
N VAL A 4 3.19 1.15 7.47
CA VAL A 4 3.56 0.77 6.11
C VAL A 4 2.31 0.27 5.43
N TYR A 5 2.03 0.76 4.22
CA TYR A 5 0.80 0.44 3.51
C TYR A 5 1.09 0.01 2.08
N ALA A 6 0.19 -0.82 1.57
CA ALA A 6 0.09 -1.16 0.16
C ALA A 6 -1.27 -0.70 -0.37
N ILE A 7 -1.25 0.06 -1.46
CA ILE A 7 -2.44 0.48 -2.20
C ILE A 7 -2.35 -0.04 -3.64
N GLN A 8 -3.51 -0.29 -4.24
CA GLN A 8 -3.61 -0.80 -5.61
C GLN A 8 -4.49 0.10 -6.45
N SER A 9 -4.03 0.39 -7.65
CA SER A 9 -4.84 1.09 -8.65
C SER A 9 -5.98 0.19 -9.11
N ILE A 10 -7.17 0.75 -9.26
CA ILE A 10 -8.32 0.05 -9.86
C ILE A 10 -8.09 -0.15 -11.38
N LYS A 11 -7.26 0.69 -12.00
CA LYS A 11 -6.94 0.59 -13.43
C LYS A 11 -6.21 -0.72 -13.71
N LYS A 12 -6.90 -1.64 -14.40
CA LYS A 12 -6.31 -2.86 -14.94
C LYS A 12 -5.30 -2.50 -16.02
N ARG A 13 -4.25 -3.32 -16.14
CA ARG A 13 -3.25 -3.20 -17.20
C ARG A 13 -3.23 -4.48 -18.00
N ASN A 14 -2.75 -4.45 -19.24
CA ASN A 14 -2.62 -5.66 -20.05
C ASN A 14 -1.16 -6.12 -20.06
N CYS A 15 -0.95 -7.43 -20.05
CA CYS A 15 0.37 -8.01 -20.23
C CYS A 15 0.86 -7.67 -21.65
N PRO A 16 1.99 -6.96 -21.83
CA PRO A 16 2.48 -6.61 -23.17
C PRO A 16 2.79 -7.82 -24.04
N ARG A 17 3.17 -8.95 -23.42
CA ARG A 17 3.54 -10.19 -24.11
C ARG A 17 2.32 -11.02 -24.53
N THR A 18 1.29 -11.09 -23.69
CA THR A 18 0.18 -12.05 -23.88
C THR A 18 -1.18 -11.40 -24.07
N GLY A 19 -1.30 -10.08 -23.93
CA GLY A 19 -2.57 -9.34 -23.98
C GLY A 19 -3.51 -9.60 -22.81
N LYS A 20 -3.19 -10.56 -21.92
CA LYS A 20 -4.05 -10.92 -20.78
C LYS A 20 -4.20 -9.77 -19.79
N PRO A 21 -5.39 -9.60 -19.19
CA PRO A 21 -5.59 -8.60 -18.15
C PRO A 21 -4.75 -8.95 -16.93
N LEU A 22 -4.06 -7.95 -16.40
CA LEU A 22 -3.27 -7.98 -15.18
C LEU A 22 -3.91 -7.06 -14.14
N PRO A 23 -3.77 -7.40 -12.85
CA PRO A 23 -4.17 -6.52 -11.77
C PRO A 23 -3.46 -5.17 -11.88
N GLY A 24 -4.14 -4.13 -11.36
CA GLY A 24 -3.58 -2.78 -11.32
C GLY A 24 -2.32 -2.70 -10.49
N ILE A 25 -1.56 -1.64 -10.71
CA ILE A 25 -0.26 -1.44 -10.08
C ILE A 25 -0.41 -1.32 -8.56
N ILE A 26 0.50 -1.97 -7.84
CA ILE A 26 0.58 -1.87 -6.38
C ILE A 26 1.70 -0.90 -6.01
N TYR A 27 1.36 0.09 -5.21
CA TYR A 27 2.27 1.05 -4.61
C TYR A 27 2.41 0.76 -3.12
N VAL A 28 3.65 0.81 -2.62
CA VAL A 28 3.97 0.60 -1.21
C VAL A 28 4.66 1.86 -0.69
N GLY A 29 4.27 2.30 0.50
CA GLY A 29 4.89 3.43 1.16
C GLY A 29 4.71 3.39 2.67
N CYS A 30 5.32 4.34 3.37
CA CYS A 30 5.10 4.53 4.81
C CYS A 30 4.51 5.92 5.12
N THR A 31 3.71 6.00 6.19
CA THR A 31 3.04 7.23 6.62
C THR A 31 2.73 7.18 8.12
N LYS A 32 2.49 8.34 8.74
CA LYS A 32 1.92 8.40 10.09
C LYS A 32 0.40 8.32 10.08
N ASP A 33 -0.21 8.65 8.95
CA ASP A 33 -1.66 8.76 8.77
C ASP A 33 -2.05 8.13 7.43
N LEU A 34 -2.78 7.02 7.50
CA LEU A 34 -3.19 6.21 6.34
C LEU A 34 -4.30 6.89 5.54
N TYR A 35 -5.31 7.42 6.22
CA TYR A 35 -6.48 8.05 5.61
C TYR A 35 -6.08 9.29 4.84
N ARG A 36 -5.33 10.21 5.49
CA ARG A 36 -4.83 11.41 4.84
C ARG A 36 -3.96 11.08 3.64
N ARG A 37 -3.07 10.09 3.77
CA ARG A 37 -2.15 9.71 2.67
C ARG A 37 -2.89 9.12 1.48
N LEU A 38 -3.94 8.33 1.70
CA LEU A 38 -4.78 7.82 0.61
C LEU A 38 -5.47 8.96 -0.16
N ARG A 39 -6.05 9.92 0.56
CA ARG A 39 -6.69 11.10 -0.04
C ARG A 39 -5.71 11.92 -0.87
N GLN A 40 -4.45 12.06 -0.42
CA GLN A 40 -3.37 12.66 -1.21
C GLN A 40 -3.09 11.90 -2.52
N HIS A 41 -3.01 10.56 -2.45
CA HIS A 41 -2.78 9.73 -3.63
C HIS A 41 -3.94 9.80 -4.62
N ASN A 42 -5.18 9.89 -4.13
CA ASN A 42 -6.38 10.08 -4.94
C ASN A 42 -6.57 11.53 -5.43
N GLY A 43 -5.75 12.46 -4.98
CA GLY A 43 -5.82 13.86 -5.40
C GLY A 43 -6.96 14.65 -4.77
N GLU A 44 -7.60 14.13 -3.73
CA GLU A 44 -8.61 14.85 -2.96
C GLU A 44 -7.98 16.00 -2.16
N ILE A 45 -6.70 15.86 -1.78
CA ILE A 45 -5.91 16.87 -1.08
C ILE A 45 -4.49 16.94 -1.65
N VAL A 46 -3.82 18.08 -1.43
CA VAL A 46 -2.46 18.34 -1.92
C VAL A 46 -1.39 17.48 -1.22
N GLY A 47 -0.27 17.24 -1.91
CA GLY A 47 0.89 16.50 -1.36
C GLY A 47 0.97 15.02 -1.76
N GLY A 48 0.25 14.61 -2.81
CA GLY A 48 0.39 13.29 -3.43
C GLY A 48 1.67 13.15 -4.25
N ALA A 49 2.18 11.93 -4.39
CA ALA A 49 3.34 11.66 -5.23
C ALA A 49 2.98 11.78 -6.73
N ARG A 50 3.89 12.32 -7.56
CA ARG A 50 3.68 12.46 -9.01
C ARG A 50 3.24 11.14 -9.65
N PHE A 51 3.96 10.06 -9.38
CA PHE A 51 3.62 8.70 -9.85
C PHE A 51 2.18 8.30 -9.54
N THR A 52 1.68 8.66 -8.35
CA THR A 52 0.34 8.26 -7.93
C THR A 52 -0.79 9.05 -8.60
N THR A 53 -0.47 10.08 -9.38
CA THR A 53 -1.46 10.87 -10.11
C THR A 53 -2.02 10.10 -11.31
N ASP A 54 -1.17 9.37 -12.04
CA ASP A 54 -1.56 8.74 -13.31
C ASP A 54 -2.41 7.48 -13.13
N TYR A 55 -2.28 6.82 -11.97
CA TYR A 55 -2.93 5.53 -11.68
C TYR A 55 -4.07 5.63 -10.66
N ARG A 56 -4.63 6.82 -10.45
CA ARG A 56 -5.88 6.98 -9.69
C ARG A 56 -7.04 6.25 -10.42
N PRO A 57 -8.08 5.79 -9.71
CA PRO A 57 -8.21 5.79 -8.24
C PRO A 57 -7.44 4.64 -7.58
N TRP A 58 -7.00 4.87 -6.34
CA TRP A 58 -6.28 3.93 -5.50
C TRP A 58 -7.20 3.36 -4.41
N MET A 59 -7.06 2.06 -4.16
CA MET A 59 -7.71 1.36 -3.07
C MET A 59 -6.69 0.80 -2.08
N PRO A 60 -6.96 0.83 -0.77
CA PRO A 60 -6.09 0.18 0.20
C PRO A 60 -6.15 -1.34 0.05
N ARG A 61 -5.01 -2.01 0.21
CA ARG A 61 -4.89 -3.47 0.14
C ARG A 61 -4.29 -4.10 1.38
N ALA A 62 -3.31 -3.45 2.00
CA ALA A 62 -2.75 -3.89 3.27
C ALA A 62 -2.21 -2.70 4.08
N ALA A 63 -2.25 -2.82 5.40
CA ALA A 63 -1.53 -1.94 6.32
C ALA A 63 -0.82 -2.75 7.41
N TYR A 64 0.43 -2.38 7.66
CA TYR A 64 1.34 -2.98 8.61
C TYR A 64 1.81 -1.92 9.61
N GLY A 65 1.88 -2.29 10.88
CA GLY A 65 2.21 -1.42 11.99
C GLY A 65 1.36 -1.72 13.23
N PRO A 66 1.36 -0.81 14.21
CA PRO A 66 2.16 0.41 14.25
C PRO A 66 3.67 0.14 14.46
N TYR A 67 4.50 0.98 13.85
CA TYR A 67 5.95 1.07 14.09
C TYR A 67 6.25 2.30 14.94
N ASN A 68 7.23 2.18 15.84
CA ASN A 68 7.60 3.28 16.73
C ASN A 68 8.32 4.38 15.95
N ASP A 69 9.27 3.98 15.11
CA ASP A 69 10.19 4.89 14.44
C ASP A 69 10.10 4.80 12.92
N ARG A 70 10.48 5.89 12.27
CA ARG A 70 10.53 5.99 10.80
C ARG A 70 11.50 4.96 10.20
N SER A 71 12.64 4.73 10.85
CA SER A 71 13.67 3.81 10.36
C SER A 71 13.13 2.38 10.23
N THR A 72 12.43 1.87 11.26
CA THR A 72 11.83 0.53 11.21
C THR A 72 10.74 0.43 10.15
N ALA A 73 9.91 1.47 10.01
CA ALA A 73 8.88 1.52 8.97
C ALA A 73 9.50 1.52 7.56
N GLN A 74 10.62 2.23 7.36
CA GLN A 74 11.35 2.24 6.08
C GLN A 74 11.98 0.87 5.77
N GLN A 75 12.56 0.19 6.76
CA GLN A 75 13.09 -1.16 6.55
C GLN A 75 11.98 -2.14 6.14
N ALA A 76 10.82 -2.06 6.78
CA ALA A 76 9.63 -2.82 6.40
C ALA A 76 9.12 -2.47 4.99
N GLU A 77 9.08 -1.19 4.63
CA GLU A 77 8.71 -0.71 3.29
C GLU A 77 9.65 -1.26 2.21
N GLU A 78 10.97 -1.18 2.44
CA GLU A 78 11.98 -1.69 1.51
C GLU A 78 11.90 -3.21 1.35
N PHE A 79 11.60 -3.94 2.43
CA PHE A 79 11.34 -5.38 2.37
C PHE A 79 10.16 -5.69 1.43
N LEU A 80 9.04 -4.98 1.58
CA LEU A 80 7.87 -5.16 0.73
C LEU A 80 8.12 -4.75 -0.73
N LYS A 81 8.88 -3.68 -0.99
CA LYS A 81 9.21 -3.24 -2.36
C LYS A 81 9.98 -4.28 -3.16
N LYS A 82 10.82 -5.09 -2.50
CA LYS A 82 11.56 -6.20 -3.11
C LYS A 82 10.66 -7.33 -3.62
N ARG A 83 9.45 -7.49 -3.04
CA ARG A 83 8.46 -8.47 -3.50
C ARG A 83 7.80 -8.03 -4.82
N LYS A 84 7.22 -8.97 -5.55
CA LYS A 84 6.60 -8.70 -6.86
C LYS A 84 5.08 -8.81 -6.79
N GLY A 85 4.39 -7.97 -7.57
CA GLY A 85 2.93 -8.06 -7.73
C GLY A 85 2.17 -8.08 -6.42
N GLU A 86 1.28 -9.06 -6.28
CA GLU A 86 0.39 -9.23 -5.12
C GLU A 86 1.12 -9.71 -3.86
N GLU A 87 2.32 -10.28 -3.97
CA GLU A 87 3.14 -10.68 -2.81
C GLU A 87 3.51 -9.48 -1.93
N ARG A 88 3.43 -8.25 -2.46
CA ARG A 88 3.59 -7.01 -1.69
C ARG A 88 2.47 -6.78 -0.68
N VAL A 89 1.34 -7.46 -0.85
CA VAL A 89 0.14 -7.33 -0.03
C VAL A 89 0.06 -8.46 1.00
N TYR A 90 0.67 -9.61 0.72
CA TYR A 90 0.73 -10.75 1.63
C TYR A 90 2.07 -10.78 2.35
N TRP A 91 2.07 -10.41 3.63
CA TRP A 91 3.25 -10.47 4.49
C TRP A 91 2.86 -11.04 5.85
N CYS A 92 3.61 -12.05 6.28
CA CYS A 92 3.40 -12.77 7.53
C CYS A 92 4.56 -12.54 8.52
N LYS A 93 4.30 -12.77 9.81
CA LYS A 93 5.34 -12.69 10.87
C LYS A 93 6.50 -13.66 10.67
N GLU A 94 6.23 -14.78 9.98
CA GLU A 94 7.22 -15.79 9.62
C GLU A 94 8.22 -15.29 8.57
N ASP A 95 7.80 -14.40 7.67
CA ASP A 95 8.65 -13.88 6.61
C ASP A 95 9.73 -12.92 7.15
N SER A 96 9.38 -12.15 8.18
CA SER A 96 10.26 -11.15 8.77
C SER A 96 9.73 -10.70 10.12
N PRO A 97 10.62 -10.47 11.11
CA PRO A 97 10.24 -9.87 12.40
C PRO A 97 9.72 -8.43 12.26
N LEU A 98 9.92 -7.80 11.09
CA LEU A 98 9.40 -6.49 10.78
C LEU A 98 7.90 -6.51 10.43
N CYS A 99 7.29 -7.67 10.17
CA CYS A 99 5.86 -7.74 9.90
C CYS A 99 5.05 -7.46 11.17
N LYS A 100 4.42 -6.28 11.23
CA LYS A 100 3.55 -5.88 12.35
C LYS A 100 2.13 -5.65 11.86
N GLY A 101 1.13 -6.10 12.63
CA GLY A 101 -0.28 -5.82 12.35
C GLY A 101 -0.97 -6.82 11.42
N ASP A 102 -2.20 -6.46 11.02
CA ASP A 102 -3.18 -7.35 10.38
C ASP A 102 -3.11 -7.38 8.85
N GLY A 103 -2.24 -6.57 8.24
CA GLY A 103 -2.04 -6.52 6.80
C GLY A 103 -3.35 -6.25 6.06
N ILE A 104 -3.84 -7.27 5.35
CA ILE A 104 -5.09 -7.24 4.57
C ILE A 104 -6.32 -7.15 5.46
N LYS A 105 -6.25 -7.69 6.68
CA LYS A 105 -7.39 -7.72 7.62
C LYS A 105 -7.55 -6.41 8.39
N HIS A 106 -6.64 -5.46 8.20
CA HIS A 106 -6.65 -4.16 8.86
C HIS A 106 -7.94 -3.39 8.57
N GLU A 107 -8.48 -2.69 9.57
CA GLU A 107 -9.78 -1.99 9.48
C GLU A 107 -9.82 -0.97 8.32
N TRP A 108 -8.77 -0.17 8.17
CA TRP A 108 -8.61 0.76 7.04
C TRP A 108 -8.79 0.11 5.66
N VAL A 109 -8.34 -1.15 5.50
CA VAL A 109 -8.51 -1.90 4.25
C VAL A 109 -9.97 -2.33 4.09
N LYS A 110 -10.58 -2.84 5.16
CA LYS A 110 -11.99 -3.28 5.16
C LYS A 110 -12.95 -2.14 4.84
N LEU A 111 -12.66 -0.92 5.32
CA LEU A 111 -13.45 0.28 5.06
C LEU A 111 -13.18 0.90 3.68
N GLY A 112 -12.31 0.29 2.86
CA GLY A 112 -11.92 0.84 1.56
C GLY A 112 -11.22 2.20 1.68
N GLY A 113 -10.65 2.50 2.85
CA GLY A 113 -9.93 3.74 3.10
C GLY A 113 -10.80 4.91 3.53
N LYS A 114 -12.05 4.67 3.88
CA LYS A 114 -12.96 5.66 4.47
C LYS A 114 -12.90 5.60 5.99
N GLU A 115 -12.93 6.75 6.64
CA GLU A 115 -13.13 6.84 8.09
C GLU A 115 -14.58 6.45 8.42
N LYS A 116 -14.80 5.82 9.58
CA LYS A 116 -16.14 5.48 10.08
C LYS A 116 -16.90 6.73 10.50
#